data_AF-A0A2W6T4A7-F1
#
_entry.id   AF-A0A2W6T4A7-F1
#
_cell.length_a   1.000
_cell.length_b   1.000
_cell.length_c   1.000
_cell.angle_alpha   90.00
_cell.angle_beta   90.00
_cell.angle_gamma   90.00
#
_symmetry.space_group_name_H-M   'P 1'
#
loop_
_entity.id
_entity.type
_entity.pdbx_description
1 polymer ?
#
loop_
_entity_poly.entity_id
_entity_poly.type
_entity_poly.pdbx_seq_one_letter_code
_entity_poly.pdbx_strand_id
1 'polypeptide(L)'
;MKEIILKNNNLEIIVDSNLSYYLFSKLFIFFLEDDNLSGNYVLSENRINNLKDILEEYLIEILKKWYKEPTEKEIQKHSTRYERIKLSSTIYKVNYRMSEVGRLVFLIYNILKMLEESSITGEQLNLNFKEI
;
A
#
# COMPACT_ATOMS: atom_id res chain seq x y z
N MET A 1 -0.05 -10.25 -16.90
CA MET A 1 -0.41 -9.87 -15.50
C MET A 1 -0.12 -8.38 -15.34
N LYS A 2 -0.89 -7.56 -14.60
CA LYS A 2 -0.62 -6.11 -14.54
C LYS A 2 0.34 -5.76 -13.39
N GLU A 3 1.46 -5.12 -13.71
CA GLU A 3 2.33 -4.47 -12.72
C GLU A 3 1.74 -3.10 -12.36
N ILE A 4 1.81 -2.74 -11.08
CA ILE A 4 1.40 -1.41 -10.59
C ILE A 4 2.65 -0.68 -10.13
N ILE A 5 2.89 0.50 -10.68
CA ILE A 5 4.01 1.35 -10.29
C ILE A 5 3.43 2.66 -9.76
N LEU A 6 3.82 3.05 -8.55
CA LEU A 6 3.50 4.35 -7.95
C LEU A 6 4.79 5.16 -7.85
N LYS A 7 4.77 6.41 -8.29
CA LYS A 7 5.96 7.25 -8.35
C LYS A 7 5.65 8.70 -8.02
N ASN A 8 6.42 9.27 -7.11
CA ASN A 8 6.55 10.72 -6.92
C ASN A 8 8.00 11.14 -7.22
N ASN A 9 8.41 12.35 -6.86
CA ASN A 9 9.78 12.82 -7.15
C ASN A 9 10.86 12.11 -6.33
N ASN A 10 10.48 11.56 -5.17
CA ASN A 10 11.41 11.07 -4.15
C ASN A 10 11.47 9.54 -4.07
N LEU A 11 10.39 8.86 -4.48
CA LEU A 11 10.19 7.44 -4.26
C LEU A 11 9.45 6.80 -5.43
N GLU A 12 9.81 5.55 -5.73
CA GLU A 12 9.13 4.69 -6.68
C GLU A 12 8.81 3.36 -5.98
N ILE A 13 7.54 2.97 -5.98
CA ILE A 13 7.05 1.69 -5.46
C ILE A 13 6.59 0.85 -6.63
N ILE A 14 7.30 -0.26 -6.86
CA ILE A 14 6.92 -1.29 -7.83
C ILE A 14 6.22 -2.41 -7.05
N VAL A 15 4.96 -2.65 -7.38
CA VAL A 15 4.16 -3.69 -6.73
C VAL A 15 4.42 -5.02 -7.41
N ASP A 16 4.92 -6.00 -6.66
CA ASP A 16 5.05 -7.39 -7.13
C ASP A 16 3.71 -7.91 -7.67
N SER A 17 3.78 -8.62 -8.79
CA SER A 17 2.62 -9.11 -9.52
C SER A 17 1.60 -9.89 -8.67
N ASN A 18 2.04 -10.68 -7.67
CA ASN A 18 1.15 -11.41 -6.77
C ASN A 18 0.39 -10.47 -5.84
N LEU A 19 1.04 -9.39 -5.39
CA LEU A 19 0.41 -8.36 -4.55
C LEU A 19 -0.44 -7.39 -5.38
N SER A 20 -0.10 -7.21 -6.66
CA SER A 20 -0.88 -6.39 -7.59
C SER A 20 -2.32 -6.88 -7.65
N TYR A 21 -2.59 -8.18 -7.63
CA TYR A 21 -3.97 -8.69 -7.64
C TYR A 21 -4.79 -8.22 -6.43
N TYR A 22 -4.22 -8.30 -5.22
CA TYR A 22 -4.89 -7.88 -3.99
C TYR A 22 -5.13 -6.37 -3.93
N LEU A 23 -4.18 -5.57 -4.44
CA LEU A 23 -4.30 -4.13 -4.53
C LEU A 23 -5.25 -3.70 -5.65
N PHE A 24 -5.19 -4.37 -6.80
CA PHE A 24 -5.97 -4.04 -7.98
C PHE A 24 -7.46 -4.13 -7.70
N SER A 25 -7.94 -5.09 -6.90
CA SER A 25 -9.38 -5.15 -6.58
C SER A 25 -9.92 -3.88 -5.90
N LYS A 26 -9.13 -3.23 -5.04
CA LYS A 26 -9.52 -1.99 -4.34
C LYS A 26 -9.15 -0.74 -5.13
N LEU A 27 -8.01 -0.73 -5.82
CA LEU A 27 -7.65 0.35 -6.75
C LEU A 27 -8.61 0.43 -7.94
N PHE A 28 -9.06 -0.71 -8.46
CA PHE A 28 -10.05 -0.77 -9.53
C PHE A 28 -11.32 -0.02 -9.13
N ILE A 29 -11.81 -0.18 -7.89
CA ILE A 29 -12.96 0.59 -7.40
C ILE A 29 -12.68 2.10 -7.42
N PHE A 30 -11.48 2.53 -7.02
CA PHE A 30 -11.10 3.95 -7.07
C PHE A 30 -11.05 4.51 -8.50
N PHE A 31 -10.67 3.68 -9.47
CA PHE A 31 -10.57 4.06 -10.87
C PHE A 31 -11.80 3.72 -11.72
N LEU A 32 -12.83 3.07 -11.16
CA LEU A 32 -14.09 2.77 -11.86
C LEU A 32 -14.83 4.05 -12.30
N GLU A 33 -14.54 5.18 -11.65
CA GLU A 33 -15.09 6.49 -11.96
C GLU A 33 -14.32 7.21 -13.10
N ASP A 34 -13.22 6.66 -13.58
CA ASP A 34 -12.36 7.27 -14.61
C ASP A 34 -12.38 6.44 -15.90
N ASP A 35 -12.98 6.99 -16.97
CA ASP A 35 -13.20 6.29 -18.25
C ASP A 35 -11.90 5.98 -19.05
N ASN A 36 -10.74 6.50 -18.66
CA ASN A 36 -9.51 6.51 -19.49
C ASN A 36 -8.36 5.70 -18.90
N LEU A 37 -8.58 4.48 -18.38
CA LEU A 37 -7.59 3.65 -17.64
C LEU A 37 -6.36 3.16 -18.45
N SER A 38 -5.77 4.00 -19.30
CA SER A 38 -4.60 3.68 -20.11
C SER A 38 -3.30 4.24 -19.54
N GLY A 39 -2.40 3.33 -19.15
CA GLY A 39 -0.95 3.53 -19.09
C GLY A 39 -0.43 4.35 -17.91
N ASN A 40 -0.65 5.67 -17.90
CA ASN A 40 -0.08 6.60 -16.92
C ASN A 40 -1.15 7.55 -16.39
N TYR A 41 -1.26 7.61 -15.07
CA TYR A 41 -2.26 8.36 -14.32
C TYR A 41 -1.58 9.35 -13.40
N VAL A 42 -1.85 10.63 -13.59
CA VAL A 42 -1.39 11.68 -12.67
C VAL A 42 -2.54 11.99 -11.73
N LEU A 43 -2.36 11.75 -10.43
CA LEU A 43 -3.37 12.11 -9.44
C LEU A 43 -3.20 13.57 -9.00
N SER A 44 -4.33 14.28 -8.95
CA SER A 44 -4.44 15.55 -8.24
C SER A 44 -4.46 15.34 -6.73
N GLU A 45 -4.20 16.40 -5.96
CA GLU A 45 -4.20 16.36 -4.49
C GLU A 45 -5.49 15.76 -3.89
N ASN A 46 -6.67 16.18 -4.38
CA ASN A 46 -7.94 15.62 -3.93
C ASN A 46 -8.03 14.11 -4.20
N ARG A 47 -7.53 13.64 -5.34
CA ARG A 47 -7.53 12.22 -5.69
C ARG A 47 -6.51 11.44 -4.85
N ILE A 48 -5.37 12.05 -4.51
CA ILE A 48 -4.39 11.47 -3.57
C ILE A 48 -5.02 11.24 -2.20
N ASN A 49 -5.74 12.23 -1.66
CA ASN A 49 -6.43 12.12 -0.38
C ASN A 49 -7.52 11.05 -0.41
N ASN A 50 -8.34 11.01 -1.45
CA ASN A 50 -9.36 9.97 -1.60
C ASN A 50 -8.74 8.56 -1.68
N LEU A 51 -7.63 8.40 -2.42
CA LEU A 51 -6.92 7.13 -2.52
C LEU A 51 -6.33 6.72 -1.17
N LYS A 52 -5.77 7.67 -0.42
CA LYS A 52 -5.24 7.46 0.92
C LYS A 52 -6.33 6.93 1.85
N ASP A 53 -7.50 7.56 1.89
CA ASP A 53 -8.61 7.13 2.74
C ASP A 53 -9.07 5.70 2.43
N ILE A 54 -9.21 5.36 1.14
CA ILE A 54 -9.60 4.00 0.70
C ILE A 54 -8.55 2.96 1.11
N LEU A 55 -7.27 3.26 0.93
CA LEU A 55 -6.19 2.35 1.29
C LEU A 55 -6.03 2.22 2.81
N GLU A 56 -6.26 3.28 3.58
CA GLU A 56 -6.25 3.24 5.03
C GLU A 56 -7.40 2.38 5.57
N GLU A 57 -8.62 2.57 5.05
CA GLU A 57 -9.76 1.72 5.39
C GLU A 57 -9.48 0.25 5.05
N TYR A 58 -8.96 -0.02 3.86
CA TYR A 58 -8.62 -1.38 3.45
C TYR A 58 -7.55 -2.02 4.35
N LEU A 59 -6.52 -1.25 4.73
CA LEU A 59 -5.48 -1.71 5.64
C LEU A 59 -6.05 -2.06 7.02
N ILE A 60 -6.99 -1.25 7.52
CA ILE A 60 -7.71 -1.51 8.78
C ILE A 60 -8.54 -2.80 8.67
N GLU A 61 -9.25 -3.02 7.57
CA GLU A 61 -10.02 -4.26 7.33
C GLU A 61 -9.11 -5.51 7.35
N ILE A 62 -7.98 -5.44 6.63
CA ILE A 62 -6.97 -6.52 6.58
C ILE A 62 -6.48 -6.85 7.98
N LEU A 63 -6.09 -5.82 8.74
CA LEU A 63 -5.55 -6.01 10.09
C LEU A 63 -6.60 -6.58 11.03
N LYS A 64 -7.83 -6.05 11.03
CA LYS A 64 -8.91 -6.58 11.90
C LYS A 64 -9.20 -8.06 11.63
N LYS A 65 -9.14 -8.49 10.37
CA LYS A 65 -9.56 -9.84 9.98
C LYS A 65 -8.43 -10.87 10.06
N TRP A 66 -7.21 -10.48 9.72
CA TRP A 66 -6.12 -11.41 9.46
C TRP A 66 -4.85 -11.17 10.29
N TYR A 67 -4.76 -10.06 11.02
CA TYR A 67 -3.61 -9.82 11.88
C TYR A 67 -3.55 -10.83 13.03
N LYS A 68 -2.34 -11.34 13.28
CA LYS A 68 -2.00 -12.11 14.46
C LYS A 68 -0.73 -11.51 15.04
N GLU A 69 -0.82 -11.02 16.29
CA GLU A 69 0.35 -10.49 16.99
C GLU A 69 1.40 -11.61 17.13
N PRO A 70 2.64 -11.37 16.67
CA PRO A 70 3.70 -12.35 16.84
C PRO A 70 4.12 -12.45 18.31
N THR A 71 4.49 -13.64 18.74
CA THR A 71 5.04 -13.87 20.08
C THR A 71 6.43 -13.26 20.22
N GLU A 72 6.84 -12.93 21.44
CA GLU A 72 8.19 -12.40 21.70
C GLU A 72 9.29 -13.35 21.25
N LYS A 73 9.07 -14.67 21.39
CA LYS A 73 10.01 -15.71 20.94
C LYS A 73 10.22 -15.67 19.43
N GLU A 74 9.15 -15.47 18.65
CA GLU A 74 9.24 -15.35 17.19
C GLU A 74 9.99 -14.08 16.77
N ILE A 75 9.69 -12.95 17.42
CA ILE A 75 10.36 -11.67 17.16
C ILE A 75 11.85 -11.76 17.49
N GLN A 76 12.22 -12.34 18.64
CA GLN A 76 13.61 -12.48 19.04
C GLN A 76 14.40 -13.38 18.08
N LYS A 77 13.80 -14.50 17.65
CA LYS A 77 14.45 -15.46 16.74
C LYS A 77 14.65 -14.88 15.33
N HIS A 78 13.75 -14.02 14.88
CA HIS A 78 13.71 -13.54 13.50
C HIS A 78 13.43 -12.04 13.39
N SER A 79 14.14 -11.23 14.18
CA SER A 79 13.88 -9.78 14.34
C SER A 79 13.84 -9.01 13.02
N THR A 80 14.73 -9.34 12.08
CA THR A 80 14.81 -8.67 10.76
C THR A 80 13.62 -8.92 9.84
N ARG A 81 12.72 -9.84 10.19
CA ARG A 81 11.50 -10.14 9.43
C ARG A 81 10.32 -9.26 9.81
N TYR A 82 10.40 -8.55 10.94
CA TYR A 82 9.29 -7.81 11.51
C TYR A 82 9.51 -6.31 11.37
N GLU A 83 8.49 -5.62 10.87
CA GLU A 83 8.45 -4.16 10.83
C GLU A 83 7.40 -3.65 11.81
N ARG A 84 7.64 -2.47 12.40
CA ARG A 84 6.66 -1.79 13.23
C ARG A 84 5.86 -0.81 12.38
N ILE A 85 4.55 -1.05 12.31
CA ILE A 85 3.61 -0.20 11.59
C ILE A 85 2.73 0.49 12.61
N LYS A 86 2.68 1.82 12.55
CA LYS A 86 1.79 2.62 13.40
C LYS A 86 0.61 3.08 12.56
N LEU A 87 -0.59 2.69 12.98
CA LEU A 87 -1.88 3.13 12.42
C LEU A 87 -2.70 3.72 13.56
N SER A 88 -3.07 4.98 13.39
CA SER A 88 -3.70 5.78 14.45
C SER A 88 -2.89 5.69 15.77
N SER A 89 -3.48 5.13 16.84
CA SER A 89 -2.85 4.93 18.15
C SER A 89 -2.26 3.54 18.37
N THR A 90 -2.41 2.61 17.42
CA THR A 90 -2.00 1.21 17.59
C THR A 90 -0.71 0.92 16.82
N ILE A 91 0.18 0.14 17.44
CA ILE A 91 1.43 -0.33 16.83
C ILE A 91 1.29 -1.82 16.53
N TYR A 92 1.49 -2.18 15.28
CA TYR A 92 1.45 -3.56 14.77
C TYR A 92 2.87 -4.03 14.47
N LYS A 93 3.18 -5.30 14.76
CA LYS A 93 4.45 -5.94 14.40
C LYS A 93 4.21 -6.93 13.27
N VAL A 94 4.64 -6.56 12.07
CA VAL A 94 4.21 -7.24 10.84
C VAL A 94 5.36 -8.02 10.25
N ASN A 95 5.19 -9.33 10.06
CA ASN A 95 6.17 -10.17 9.38
C ASN A 95 6.12 -9.93 7.86
N TYR A 96 6.82 -8.90 7.37
CA TYR A 96 6.77 -8.49 5.97
C TYR A 96 7.61 -9.38 5.04
N ARG A 97 8.39 -10.34 5.56
CA ARG A 97 9.23 -11.20 4.72
C ARG A 97 8.60 -12.54 4.35
N MET A 98 7.89 -13.15 5.30
CA MET A 98 7.39 -14.52 5.15
C MET A 98 5.87 -14.63 5.13
N SER A 99 5.14 -13.63 5.65
CA SER A 99 3.68 -13.63 5.64
C SER A 99 3.16 -12.94 4.38
N GLU A 100 2.25 -13.56 3.65
CA GLU A 100 1.53 -12.92 2.54
C GLU A 100 0.74 -11.70 3.02
N VAL A 101 -0.03 -11.86 4.10
CA VAL A 101 -0.75 -10.75 4.74
C VAL A 101 0.24 -9.70 5.21
N GLY A 102 1.38 -10.11 5.80
CA GLY A 102 2.38 -9.16 6.27
C GLY A 102 3.04 -8.36 5.15
N ARG A 103 3.32 -9.01 4.01
CA ARG A 103 3.81 -8.35 2.78
C ARG A 103 2.80 -7.34 2.26
N LEU A 104 1.53 -7.72 2.18
CA LEU A 104 0.46 -6.83 1.72
C LEU A 104 0.28 -5.62 2.64
N VAL A 105 0.21 -5.85 3.96
CA VAL A 105 0.10 -4.79 4.99
C VAL A 105 1.28 -3.83 4.89
N PHE A 106 2.50 -4.34 4.79
CA PHE A 106 3.70 -3.53 4.67
C PHE A 106 3.70 -2.72 3.37
N LEU A 107 3.29 -3.31 2.25
CA LEU A 107 3.17 -2.62 0.97
C LEU A 107 2.16 -1.47 1.04
N ILE A 108 0.92 -1.74 1.48
CA ILE A 108 -0.12 -0.70 1.58
C ILE A 108 0.34 0.42 2.52
N TYR A 109 0.99 0.08 3.63
CA TYR A 109 1.53 1.09 4.55
C TYR A 109 2.60 1.99 3.92
N ASN A 110 3.49 1.44 3.10
CA ASN A 110 4.47 2.25 2.37
C ASN A 110 3.82 3.13 1.29
N ILE A 111 2.77 2.64 0.63
CA ILE A 111 1.96 3.46 -0.29
C ILE A 111 1.31 4.62 0.49
N LEU A 112 0.69 4.36 1.65
CA LEU A 112 0.10 5.41 2.49
C LEU A 112 1.11 6.48 2.90
N LYS A 113 2.34 6.09 3.25
CA LYS A 113 3.42 7.05 3.54
C LYS A 113 3.76 7.91 2.32
N MET A 114 3.89 7.29 1.14
CA MET A 114 4.13 8.02 -0.11
C MET A 114 2.99 9.02 -0.41
N LEU A 115 1.74 8.61 -0.22
CA LEU A 115 0.57 9.48 -0.44
C LEU A 115 0.54 10.65 0.55
N GLU A 116 0.84 10.41 1.83
CA GLU A 116 0.96 11.44 2.85
C GLU A 116 2.03 12.46 2.49
N GLU A 117 3.22 12.00 2.13
CA GLU A 117 4.34 12.86 1.71
C GLU A 117 3.96 13.70 0.49
N SER A 118 3.34 13.10 -0.53
CA SER A 118 2.87 13.81 -1.71
C SER A 118 1.78 14.84 -1.40
N SER A 119 0.85 14.53 -0.49
CA SER A 119 -0.16 15.50 -0.05
C SER A 119 0.44 16.68 0.72
N ILE A 120 1.40 16.45 1.62
CA ILE A 120 2.05 17.52 2.39
C ILE A 120 2.88 18.44 1.49
N THR A 121 3.54 17.87 0.48
CA THR A 121 4.43 18.60 -0.42
C THR A 121 3.72 19.21 -1.62
N GLY A 122 2.45 18.85 -1.86
CA GLY A 122 1.71 19.21 -3.08
C GLY A 122 2.26 18.53 -4.34
N GLU A 123 3.04 17.45 -4.18
CA GLU A 123 3.60 16.71 -5.30
C GLU A 123 2.54 15.86 -5.99
N GLN A 124 2.63 15.79 -7.32
CA GLN A 124 1.81 14.88 -8.11
C GLN A 124 2.28 13.44 -7.94
N LEU A 125 1.32 12.52 -7.87
CA LEU A 125 1.59 11.08 -7.88
C LEU A 125 1.31 10.51 -9.27
N ASN A 126 2.28 9.81 -9.84
CA ASN A 126 2.12 9.03 -11.05
C ASN A 126 1.80 7.57 -10.71
N LEU A 127 0.71 7.04 -11.25
CA LEU A 127 0.33 5.65 -11.22
C LEU A 127 0.44 5.06 -12.63
N ASN A 128 1.17 3.96 -12.77
CA ASN A 128 1.31 3.26 -14.04
C ASN A 128 0.85 1.82 -13.91
N PHE A 129 0.06 1.38 -14.90
CA PHE A 129 -0.39 -0.01 -15.04
C PHE A 129 0.24 -0.61 -16.29
N LYS A 130 1.24 -1.47 -16.12
CA LYS A 130 1.92 -2.14 -17.24
C LYS A 130 1.42 -3.56 -17.41
N GLU A 131 1.20 -3.98 -18.66
CA GLU A 131 1.02 -5.39 -18.97
C GLU A 131 2.38 -6.10 -18.98
N ILE A 132 2.48 -7.17 -18.19
CA ILE A 132 3.56 -8.17 -18.22
C ILE A 132 3.09 -9.36 -19.06
#